data_AF-A4C326-F1
#
_entry.id   AF-A4C326-F1
#
_cell.length_a   1.000
_cell.length_b   1.000
_cell.length_c   1.000
_cell.angle_alpha   90.00
_cell.angle_beta   90.00
_cell.angle_gamma   90.00
#
_symmetry.space_group_name_H-M   'P 1'
#
loop_
_entity.id
_entity.type
_entity.pdbx_description
1 polymer ?
#
loop_
_entity_poly.entity_id
_entity_poly.type
_entity_poly.pdbx_seq_one_letter_code
_entity_poly.pdbx_strand_id
1 'polypeptide(L)'
;MLLDIYKILTIEQWEKAQETGQVKVPLDEKDGFIHLSTATQLAATLSFFFEDCETLILLELKQQEFKETLIFEAPSPKDTRNSPFPHLYAPLNIAQVSKVWEIERGAFLLPKEILLKAEHS
;
A
#
# COMPACT_ATOMS: atom_id res chain seq x y z
N MET A 1 -10.98 15.30 -7.13
CA MET A 1 -11.14 13.85 -6.93
C MET A 1 -10.37 13.49 -5.68
N LEU A 2 -10.92 12.61 -4.86
CA LEU A 2 -10.16 11.97 -3.78
C LEU A 2 -9.07 11.10 -4.41
N LEU A 3 -7.97 10.89 -3.71
CA LEU A 3 -6.81 10.19 -4.22
C LEU A 3 -6.87 8.74 -3.77
N ASP A 4 -6.82 7.80 -4.72
CA ASP A 4 -6.93 6.39 -4.39
C ASP A 4 -5.72 5.93 -3.56
N ILE A 5 -6.00 5.32 -2.41
CA ILE A 5 -5.02 4.79 -1.49
C ILE A 5 -5.18 3.28 -1.36
N TYR A 6 -4.04 2.62 -1.21
CA TYR A 6 -3.96 1.17 -1.34
C TYR A 6 -3.18 0.55 -0.19
N LYS A 7 -3.62 -0.64 0.23
CA LYS A 7 -2.88 -1.52 1.12
C LYS A 7 -2.49 -2.79 0.35
N ILE A 8 -1.24 -3.22 0.50
CA ILE A 8 -0.75 -4.49 -0.02
C ILE A 8 -0.64 -5.46 1.17
N LEU A 9 -1.15 -6.67 1.00
CA LEU A 9 -1.10 -7.75 1.98
C LEU A 9 -0.60 -9.03 1.33
N THR A 10 -0.01 -9.92 2.12
CA THR A 10 0.12 -11.33 1.72
C THR A 10 -1.26 -12.01 1.75
N ILE A 11 -1.39 -13.15 1.06
CA ILE A 11 -2.63 -13.95 1.09
C ILE A 11 -2.99 -14.30 2.55
N GLU A 12 -2.03 -14.80 3.34
CA GLU A 12 -2.23 -15.16 4.75
C GLU A 12 -2.73 -13.97 5.59
N GLN A 13 -2.14 -12.78 5.39
CA GLN A 13 -2.57 -11.57 6.09
C GLN A 13 -4.01 -11.20 5.74
N TRP A 14 -4.40 -11.37 4.48
CA TRP A 14 -5.76 -11.09 4.03
C TRP A 14 -6.76 -12.10 4.57
N GLU A 15 -6.49 -13.40 4.50
CA GLU A 15 -7.34 -14.46 5.05
C GLU A 15 -7.60 -14.21 6.54
N LYS A 16 -6.56 -13.93 7.31
CA LYS A 16 -6.68 -13.60 8.74
C LYS A 16 -7.47 -12.31 8.99
N ALA A 17 -7.33 -11.31 8.12
CA ALA A 17 -8.12 -10.09 8.20
C ALA A 17 -9.61 -10.36 7.93
N GLN A 18 -9.93 -11.27 7.00
CA GLN A 18 -11.31 -11.68 6.73
C GLN A 18 -11.93 -12.43 7.92
N GLU A 19 -11.17 -13.26 8.62
CA GLU A 19 -11.62 -13.96 9.83
C GLU A 19 -11.85 -13.01 11.01
N THR A 20 -10.94 -12.05 11.21
CA THR A 20 -10.95 -11.16 12.39
C THR A 20 -11.71 -9.85 12.17
N GLY A 21 -12.03 -9.51 10.91
CA GLY A 21 -12.63 -8.24 10.52
C GLY A 21 -11.65 -7.06 10.44
N GLN A 22 -10.38 -7.27 10.77
CA GLN A 22 -9.38 -6.21 10.89
C GLN A 22 -8.06 -6.58 10.22
N VAL A 23 -7.49 -5.66 9.45
CA VAL A 23 -6.16 -5.80 8.87
C VAL A 23 -5.11 -5.60 9.96
N LYS A 24 -4.19 -6.57 10.11
CA LYS A 24 -3.04 -6.51 11.02
C LYS A 24 -1.79 -6.97 10.31
N VAL A 25 -0.76 -6.12 10.33
CA VAL A 25 0.54 -6.40 9.73
C VAL A 25 1.62 -6.09 10.78
N PRO A 26 2.56 -7.01 11.05
CA PRO A 26 3.57 -6.81 12.11
C PRO A 26 4.41 -5.53 11.94
N LEU A 27 4.71 -5.14 10.70
CA LEU A 27 5.46 -3.92 10.41
C LEU A 27 4.66 -2.67 10.82
N ASP A 28 3.39 -2.61 10.46
CA ASP A 28 2.51 -1.48 10.82
C ASP A 28 2.36 -1.36 12.34
N GLU A 29 2.24 -2.49 13.04
CA GLU A 29 2.14 -2.52 14.51
C GLU A 29 3.45 -2.05 15.16
N LYS A 30 4.60 -2.42 14.60
CA LYS A 30 5.91 -1.99 15.08
C LYS A 30 6.12 -0.48 14.89
N ASP A 31 5.73 0.05 13.74
CA ASP A 31 5.99 1.44 13.37
C ASP A 31 4.88 2.40 13.88
N GLY A 32 3.73 1.85 14.29
CA GLY A 32 2.65 2.56 14.97
C GLY A 32 1.60 3.18 14.04
N PHE A 33 1.66 2.89 12.74
CA PHE A 33 0.70 3.33 11.73
C PHE A 33 0.64 2.33 10.57
N ILE A 34 -0.47 2.34 9.83
CA ILE A 34 -0.64 1.47 8.67
C ILE A 34 0.00 2.14 7.45
N HIS A 35 0.99 1.47 6.86
CA HIS A 35 1.60 1.89 5.60
C HIS A 35 0.63 1.69 4.46
N LEU A 36 0.35 2.76 3.72
CA LEU A 36 -0.43 2.74 2.49
C LEU A 36 0.41 3.28 1.34
N SER A 37 -0.07 3.09 0.12
CA SER A 37 0.53 3.64 -1.10
C SER A 37 -0.53 4.32 -1.93
N THR A 38 -0.15 5.33 -2.70
CA THR A 38 -0.95 5.85 -3.81
C THR A 38 -0.78 4.96 -5.05
N ALA A 39 -1.65 5.13 -6.06
CA ALA A 39 -1.53 4.39 -7.32
C ALA A 39 -0.14 4.54 -7.98
N THR A 40 0.42 5.76 -7.99
CA THR A 40 1.74 6.04 -8.57
C THR A 40 2.88 5.42 -7.77
N GLN A 41 2.65 5.10 -6.50
CA GLN A 41 3.66 4.51 -5.63
C GLN A 41 3.73 2.98 -5.70
N LEU A 42 2.66 2.32 -6.16
CA LEU A 42 2.49 0.87 -6.07
C LEU A 42 3.60 0.07 -6.74
N ALA A 43 4.00 0.43 -7.97
CA ALA A 43 4.99 -0.34 -8.73
C ALA A 43 6.33 -0.43 -7.99
N ALA A 44 6.82 0.70 -7.46
CA ALA A 44 8.06 0.73 -6.70
C ALA A 44 7.91 0.09 -5.31
N THR A 45 6.77 0.24 -4.64
CA THR A 45 6.50 -0.45 -3.36
C THR A 45 6.53 -1.98 -3.52
N LEU A 46 5.85 -2.52 -4.55
CA LEU A 46 5.84 -3.95 -4.87
C LEU A 46 7.23 -4.47 -5.24
N SER A 47 8.02 -3.65 -5.94
CA SER A 47 9.39 -4.01 -6.33
C SER A 47 10.37 -4.02 -5.16
N PHE A 48 10.24 -3.13 -4.17
CA PHE A 48 11.23 -2.99 -3.10
C PHE A 48 10.93 -3.82 -1.85
N PHE A 49 9.66 -4.04 -1.55
CA PHE A 49 9.26 -4.64 -0.26
C PHE A 49 8.66 -6.04 -0.37
N PHE A 50 8.32 -6.47 -1.58
CA PHE A 50 7.61 -7.73 -1.80
C PHE A 50 8.30 -8.60 -2.84
N GLU A 51 9.61 -8.42 -3.07
CA GLU A 51 10.37 -9.09 -4.15
C GLU A 51 10.25 -10.62 -4.14
N ASP A 52 10.18 -11.22 -2.95
CA ASP A 52 10.05 -12.67 -2.76
C ASP A 52 8.60 -13.19 -2.77
N CYS A 53 7.62 -12.32 -3.04
CA CYS A 53 6.21 -12.68 -3.11
C CYS A 53 5.74 -12.83 -4.57
N GLU A 54 5.28 -14.03 -4.93
CA GLU A 54 4.69 -14.32 -6.24
C GLU A 54 3.25 -13.82 -6.36
N THR A 55 2.48 -13.89 -5.27
CA THR A 55 1.07 -13.46 -5.24
C THR A 55 0.78 -12.63 -4.00
N LEU A 56 0.03 -11.55 -4.17
CA LEU A 56 -0.34 -10.61 -3.12
C LEU A 56 -1.80 -10.20 -3.26
N ILE A 57 -2.35 -9.60 -2.20
CA ILE A 57 -3.65 -8.96 -2.21
C ILE A 57 -3.46 -7.44 -2.20
N LEU A 58 -4.10 -6.76 -3.16
CA LEU A 58 -4.20 -5.31 -3.22
C LEU A 58 -5.59 -4.88 -2.78
N LEU A 59 -5.65 -3.99 -1.79
CA LEU A 59 -6.88 -3.40 -1.29
C LEU A 59 -6.94 -1.93 -1.70
N GLU A 60 -8.02 -1.49 -2.34
CA GLU A 60 -8.36 -0.07 -2.46
C GLU A 60 -9.24 0.33 -1.27
N LEU A 61 -8.98 1.47 -0.65
CA LEU A 61 -9.69 1.89 0.56
C LEU A 61 -10.63 3.07 0.32
N LYS A 62 -11.72 3.13 1.08
CA LYS A 62 -12.69 4.24 1.08
C LYS A 62 -12.11 5.46 1.80
N GLN A 63 -11.27 6.24 1.10
CA GLN A 63 -10.52 7.36 1.68
C GLN A 63 -11.34 8.28 2.61
N GLN A 64 -12.58 8.56 2.24
CA GLN A 64 -13.50 9.43 2.99
C GLN A 64 -13.80 8.97 4.42
N GLU A 65 -13.53 7.71 4.75
CA GLU A 65 -13.77 7.14 6.08
C GLU A 65 -12.63 7.43 7.07
N PHE A 66 -11.46 7.87 6.60
CA PHE A 66 -10.25 8.01 7.44
C PHE A 66 -9.98 9.42 7.95
N LYS A 67 -10.57 10.45 7.33
CA LYS A 67 -10.51 11.87 7.78
C LYS A 67 -9.10 12.29 8.26
N GLU A 68 -8.98 12.78 9.50
CA GLU A 68 -7.75 13.32 10.11
C GLU A 68 -6.73 12.24 10.50
N THR A 69 -7.10 10.95 10.45
CA THR A 69 -6.20 9.85 10.78
C THR A 69 -5.33 9.42 9.60
N LEU A 70 -5.63 9.91 8.39
CA LEU A 70 -4.83 9.68 7.19
C LEU A 70 -3.90 10.88 6.96
N ILE A 71 -2.61 10.68 7.19
CA ILE A 71 -1.58 11.73 7.09
C ILE A 71 -0.64 11.38 5.94
N PHE A 72 -0.33 12.36 5.09
CA PHE A 72 0.66 12.20 4.02
C PHE A 72 2.01 12.71 4.51
N GLU A 73 2.98 11.82 4.66
CA GLU A 73 4.29 12.14 5.22
C GLU A 73 5.41 11.87 4.22
N ALA A 74 6.49 12.64 4.31
CA ALA A 74 7.65 12.42 3.45
C ALA A 74 8.27 11.04 3.73
N PRO A 75 8.65 10.29 2.68
CA PRO A 75 9.30 9.00 2.85
C PRO A 75 10.63 9.14 3.58
N SER A 76 11.02 8.08 4.29
CA SER A 76 12.30 7.97 4.96
C SER A 76 13.00 6.67 4.54
N PRO A 77 14.27 6.71 4.10
CA PRO A 77 15.11 7.89 3.94
C PRO A 77 14.74 8.68 2.64
N LYS A 78 15.02 9.98 2.62
CA LYS A 78 14.48 10.97 1.64
C LYS A 78 15.13 10.95 0.24
N ASP A 79 15.98 9.98 -0.02
CA ASP A 79 16.95 9.95 -1.10
C ASP A 79 16.51 9.08 -2.29
N THR A 80 15.53 8.19 -2.11
CA THR A 80 15.07 7.28 -3.18
C THR A 80 13.63 7.50 -3.65
N ARG A 81 12.77 8.08 -2.81
CA ARG A 81 11.35 8.37 -3.12
C ARG A 81 11.05 9.79 -2.68
N ASN A 82 10.33 10.56 -3.50
CA ASN A 82 10.13 12.01 -3.26
C ASN A 82 8.66 12.39 -3.03
N SER A 83 7.71 11.48 -3.24
CA SER A 83 6.28 11.73 -3.02
C SER A 83 5.88 11.33 -1.59
N PRO A 84 5.04 12.12 -0.89
CA PRO A 84 4.53 11.75 0.42
C PRO A 84 3.74 10.44 0.40
N PHE A 85 3.97 9.56 1.36
CA PHE A 85 3.21 8.32 1.53
C PHE A 85 2.03 8.55 2.46
N PRO A 86 0.86 7.93 2.16
CA PRO A 86 -0.25 7.91 3.08
C PRO A 86 0.04 6.96 4.25
N HIS A 87 -0.07 7.46 5.48
CA HIS A 87 -0.01 6.69 6.71
C HIS A 87 -1.35 6.83 7.45
N LEU A 88 -1.91 5.70 7.86
CA LEU A 88 -3.17 5.67 8.61
C LEU A 88 -2.89 5.39 10.09
N TYR A 89 -3.18 6.39 10.93
CA TYR A 89 -3.07 6.36 12.40
C TYR A 89 -4.37 5.89 13.04
N ALA A 90 -4.92 4.78 12.54
CA ALA A 90 -6.12 4.15 13.05
C ALA A 90 -6.17 2.67 12.64
N PRO A 91 -6.96 1.84 13.34
CA PRO A 91 -7.35 0.51 12.86
C PRO A 91 -7.92 0.53 11.44
N LEU A 92 -7.54 -0.44 10.61
CA LEU A 92 -8.15 -0.68 9.31
C LEU A 92 -9.10 -1.88 9.37
N ASN A 93 -10.40 -1.61 9.30
CA ASN A 93 -11.42 -2.65 9.22
C ASN A 93 -11.67 -3.06 7.77
N ILE A 94 -11.96 -4.34 7.52
CA ILE A 94 -12.23 -4.83 6.16
C ILE A 94 -13.45 -4.15 5.51
N ALA A 95 -14.41 -3.65 6.31
CA ALA A 95 -15.57 -2.90 5.84
C ALA A 95 -15.20 -1.58 5.15
N GLN A 96 -13.99 -1.07 5.38
CA GLN A 96 -13.46 0.19 4.84
C GLN A 96 -12.74 -0.03 3.49
N VAL A 97 -12.68 -1.27 3.02
CA VAL A 97 -12.15 -1.65 1.71
C VAL A 97 -13.24 -1.44 0.65
N SER A 98 -12.90 -0.79 -0.47
CA SER A 98 -13.80 -0.58 -1.61
C SER A 98 -13.66 -1.68 -2.66
N LYS A 99 -12.42 -2.11 -2.94
CA LYS A 99 -12.09 -3.16 -3.92
C LYS A 99 -10.94 -4.01 -3.43
N VAL A 100 -10.93 -5.26 -3.88
CA VAL A 100 -9.91 -6.26 -3.58
C VAL A 100 -9.46 -6.88 -4.90
N TRP A 101 -8.15 -6.99 -5.10
CA TRP A 101 -7.56 -7.74 -6.20
C TRP A 101 -6.52 -8.71 -5.67
N GLU A 102 -6.50 -9.91 -6.23
CA GLU A 102 -5.32 -10.76 -6.21
C GLU A 102 -4.42 -10.33 -7.36
N ILE A 103 -3.16 -10.05 -7.05
CA ILE A 103 -2.15 -9.62 -8.01
C ILE A 103 -1.00 -10.62 -8.01
N GLU A 104 -0.54 -10.97 -9.20
CA GLU A 104 0.57 -11.90 -9.42
C GLU A 104 1.79 -11.14 -9.93
N ARG A 105 2.97 -11.59 -9.54
CA ARG A 105 4.26 -11.13 -10.03
C ARG A 105 4.45 -11.62 -11.47
N GLY A 106 3.93 -10.85 -12.42
CA GLY A 106 4.18 -11.05 -13.85
C GLY A 106 5.53 -10.49 -14.31
N ALA A 107 6.15 -11.11 -15.32
CA ALA A 107 7.42 -10.66 -15.88
C ALA A 107 7.25 -9.55 -16.95
N PHE A 108 7.63 -8.31 -16.60
CA PHE A 108 8.14 -7.32 -17.55
C PHE A 108 9.22 -6.46 -16.88
N LEU A 109 10.46 -6.59 -17.35
CA LEU A 109 11.58 -5.74 -16.94
C LEU A 109 11.54 -4.42 -17.73
N LEU A 110 11.08 -3.35 -17.09
CA LEU A 110 11.17 -2.00 -17.66
C LEU A 110 12.50 -1.35 -17.25
N PRO A 111 13.15 -0.58 -18.15
CA PRO A 111 14.30 0.22 -17.77
C PRO A 111 13.97 1.16 -16.59
N LYS A 112 14.85 1.24 -15.58
CA LYS A 112 14.68 2.06 -14.37
C LYS A 112 14.27 3.51 -14.66
N GLU A 113 14.77 4.09 -15.76
CA GLU A 113 14.43 5.43 -16.23
C GLU A 113 12.96 5.61 -16.65
N ILE A 114 12.30 4.55 -17.13
CA ILE A 114 10.89 4.56 -17.53
C ILE A 114 9.99 4.45 -16.29
N LEU A 115 10.38 3.63 -15.31
CA LEU A 115 9.68 3.53 -14.03
C LEU A 115 9.69 4.86 -13.26
N LEU A 116 10.84 5.54 -13.23
CA LEU A 116 10.98 6.84 -12.56
C LEU A 116 10.21 7.97 -13.28
N LYS A 117 10.13 7.96 -14.61
CA LYS A 117 9.29 8.91 -15.35
C LYS A 117 7.80 8.72 -15.06
N ALA A 118 7.33 7.48 -14.91
CA ALA A 118 5.94 7.18 -14.59
C ALA A 118 5.53 7.59 -13.17
N GLU A 119 6.47 7.64 -12.22
CA GLU A 119 6.21 8.07 -10.84
C GLU A 119 6.18 9.61 -10.70
N HIS A 120 6.85 10.34 -11.60
CA HIS A 120 7.03 11.79 -11.52
C HIS A 120 6.15 12.60 -12.50
N SER A 121 5.31 11.93 -13.30
CA SER A 121 4.30 12.55 -14.18
C SER A 121 2.96 12.75 -13.47
#